data_AF-A0A1V4ZBL4-F1
#
_entry.id   AF-A0A1V4ZBL4-F1
#
_cell.length_a   1.000
_cell.length_b   1.000
_cell.length_c   1.000
_cell.angle_alpha   90.00
_cell.angle_beta   90.00
_cell.angle_gamma   90.00
#
_symmetry.space_group_name_H-M   'P 1'
#
loop_
_entity.id
_entity.type
_entity.pdbx_description
1 polymer ?
#
loop_
_entity_poly.entity_id
_entity_poly.type
_entity_poly.pdbx_seq_one_letter_code
_entity_poly.pdbx_strand_id
1 'polypeptide(L)'
;MKMIGWFTTARGPGSFNLFSTMMASIKSGEIDAKLSFIFINRDVKGNQYRQRMIDIAKDEGIPVIIFPSDTFRPDLKEKDMATWREAYGEGLRERISQYHMDFGVLAGYMLIIDPETCRHHTLINLHPALPDTYKGTWEEIVGQVVENNDPSYGSTVHLCTAELDRGETLAYDSFPLAGLRSRIKDRDELVKAVRAEELKREAHLLMESIKSLVDGELVVKGGAVYDRKGRKVEDHPDLASRIDSRLRR
;
A
#
# COMPACT_ATOMS: atom_id res chain seq x y z
N MET A 1 -18.59 0.81 -11.84
CA MET A 1 -17.92 1.19 -10.59
C MET A 1 -17.21 -0.02 -10.00
N LYS A 2 -15.91 0.10 -9.71
CA LYS A 2 -15.08 -0.98 -9.17
C LYS A 2 -15.27 -1.15 -7.66
N MET A 3 -15.16 -2.38 -7.17
CA MET A 3 -15.20 -2.75 -5.75
C MET A 3 -13.79 -3.05 -5.24
N ILE A 4 -13.34 -2.30 -4.24
CA ILE A 4 -11.97 -2.37 -3.72
C ILE A 4 -11.99 -2.92 -2.29
N GLY A 5 -11.17 -3.93 -1.99
CA GLY A 5 -10.92 -4.36 -0.61
C GLY A 5 -9.76 -3.57 -0.03
N TRP A 6 -9.96 -2.92 1.11
CA TRP A 6 -8.92 -2.10 1.74
C TRP A 6 -8.27 -2.83 2.91
N PHE A 7 -7.01 -3.24 2.78
CA PHE A 7 -6.26 -3.99 3.79
C PHE A 7 -5.29 -3.05 4.50
N THR A 8 -5.32 -3.05 5.83
CA THR A 8 -4.42 -2.19 6.60
C THR A 8 -4.12 -2.77 7.99
N THR A 9 -2.96 -2.41 8.52
CA THR A 9 -2.66 -2.55 9.95
C THR A 9 -3.13 -1.34 10.75
N ALA A 10 -3.38 -0.21 10.09
CA ALA A 10 -3.87 1.02 10.70
C ALA A 10 -3.06 1.44 11.94
N ARG A 11 -1.73 1.28 11.87
CA ARG A 11 -0.84 1.49 13.02
C ARG A 11 -0.81 2.96 13.45
N GLY A 12 -0.91 3.88 12.51
CA GLY A 12 -0.58 5.28 12.75
C GLY A 12 -1.10 6.26 11.68
N PRO A 13 -0.59 7.51 11.72
CA PRO A 13 -1.08 8.60 10.87
C PRO A 13 -0.84 8.35 9.38
N GLY A 14 0.23 7.67 8.97
CA GLY A 14 0.48 7.35 7.55
C GLY A 14 -0.63 6.49 6.94
N SER A 15 -0.93 5.34 7.55
CA SER A 15 -2.05 4.49 7.12
C SER A 15 -3.40 5.21 7.17
N PHE A 16 -3.59 6.09 8.18
CA PHE A 16 -4.80 6.90 8.29
C PHE A 16 -4.93 7.90 7.13
N ASN A 17 -3.84 8.58 6.78
CA ASN A 17 -3.80 9.52 5.66
C ASN A 17 -4.12 8.84 4.33
N LEU A 18 -3.58 7.64 4.08
CA LEU A 18 -3.90 6.85 2.88
C LEU A 18 -5.41 6.54 2.80
N PHE A 19 -5.99 6.05 3.91
CA PHE A 19 -7.41 5.73 3.97
C PHE A 19 -8.29 6.98 3.82
N SER A 20 -8.02 8.06 4.55
CA SER A 20 -8.82 9.28 4.47
C SER A 20 -8.74 9.92 3.08
N THR A 21 -7.58 9.85 2.42
CA THR A 21 -7.41 10.35 1.05
C THR A 21 -8.23 9.51 0.06
N MET A 22 -8.26 8.18 0.22
CA MET A 22 -9.13 7.30 -0.58
C MET A 22 -10.61 7.67 -0.41
N MET A 23 -11.06 7.83 0.85
CA MET A 23 -12.44 8.21 1.14
C MET A 23 -12.81 9.57 0.54
N ALA A 24 -11.92 10.57 0.62
CA ALA A 24 -12.11 11.88 0.00
C ALA A 24 -12.16 11.79 -1.54
N SER A 25 -11.31 10.95 -2.15
CA SER A 25 -11.25 10.74 -3.61
C SER A 25 -12.52 10.07 -4.14
N ILE A 26 -13.08 9.10 -3.40
CA ILE A 26 -14.38 8.50 -3.72
C ILE A 26 -15.48 9.55 -3.57
N LYS A 27 -15.53 10.26 -2.43
CA LYS A 27 -16.61 11.21 -2.12
C LYS A 27 -16.67 12.40 -3.09
N SER A 28 -15.52 12.84 -3.59
CA SER A 28 -15.43 13.91 -4.59
C SER A 28 -15.76 13.44 -6.02
N GLY A 29 -15.84 12.13 -6.25
CA GLY A 29 -16.02 11.54 -7.59
C GLY A 29 -14.73 11.49 -8.42
N GLU A 30 -13.58 11.81 -7.83
CA GLU A 30 -12.28 11.69 -8.51
C GLU A 30 -11.96 10.24 -8.88
N ILE A 31 -12.34 9.30 -8.01
CA ILE A 31 -12.23 7.85 -8.23
C ILE A 31 -13.64 7.24 -8.20
N ASP A 32 -14.12 6.74 -9.35
CA ASP A 32 -15.41 6.04 -9.47
C ASP A 32 -15.31 4.58 -8.97
N ALA A 33 -15.16 4.43 -7.66
CA ALA A 33 -15.07 3.16 -6.97
C ALA A 33 -15.80 3.16 -5.62
N LYS A 34 -15.99 1.97 -5.05
CA LYS A 34 -16.44 1.77 -3.68
C LYS A 34 -15.48 0.86 -2.92
N LEU A 35 -15.33 1.10 -1.63
CA LEU A 35 -14.72 0.11 -0.75
C LEU A 35 -15.75 -0.98 -0.45
N SER A 36 -15.41 -2.23 -0.76
CA SER A 36 -16.26 -3.38 -0.42
C SER A 36 -16.17 -3.74 1.05
N PHE A 37 -15.01 -3.50 1.66
CA PHE A 37 -14.74 -3.68 3.08
C PHE A 37 -13.44 -2.97 3.45
N ILE A 38 -13.25 -2.74 4.74
CA ILE A 38 -11.93 -2.54 5.34
C ILE A 38 -11.54 -3.78 6.14
N PHE A 39 -10.30 -4.24 5.98
CA PHE A 39 -9.73 -5.37 6.72
C PHE A 39 -8.59 -4.88 7.61
N ILE A 40 -8.74 -5.09 8.92
CA ILE A 40 -7.77 -4.69 9.94
C ILE A 40 -7.15 -5.95 10.56
N ASN A 41 -5.85 -6.15 10.36
CA ASN A 41 -5.13 -7.34 10.81
C ASN A 41 -4.61 -7.27 12.26
N ARG A 42 -5.13 -6.36 13.08
CA ARG A 42 -4.67 -6.12 14.45
C ARG A 42 -5.82 -5.81 15.38
N ASP A 43 -5.58 -6.01 16.67
CA ASP A 43 -6.50 -5.52 17.70
C ASP A 43 -6.66 -3.99 17.61
N VAL A 44 -7.89 -3.55 17.78
CA VAL A 44 -8.32 -2.14 17.78
C VAL A 44 -7.99 -1.48 19.11
N LYS A 45 -8.01 -2.24 20.21
CA LYS A 45 -7.89 -1.71 21.57
C LYS A 45 -6.63 -0.86 21.73
N GLY A 46 -6.81 0.36 22.24
CA GLY A 46 -5.72 1.30 22.52
C GLY A 46 -5.11 1.97 21.30
N ASN A 47 -5.66 1.79 20.08
CA ASN A 47 -5.18 2.49 18.89
C ASN A 47 -6.26 3.44 18.32
N GLN A 48 -6.05 4.74 18.53
CA GLN A 48 -6.98 5.78 18.05
C GLN A 48 -7.15 5.82 16.53
N TYR A 49 -6.12 5.46 15.75
CA TYR A 49 -6.20 5.50 14.29
C TYR A 49 -7.07 4.36 13.75
N ARG A 50 -6.97 3.16 14.35
CA ARG A 50 -7.89 2.05 14.07
C ARG A 50 -9.33 2.44 14.38
N GLN A 51 -9.58 2.98 15.57
CA GLN A 51 -10.93 3.38 15.96
C GLN A 51 -11.50 4.41 14.98
N ARG A 52 -10.74 5.47 14.65
CA ARG A 52 -11.17 6.49 13.69
C ARG A 52 -11.48 5.93 12.29
N MET A 53 -10.68 4.99 11.77
CA MET A 53 -10.98 4.34 10.49
C MET A 53 -12.28 3.53 10.56
N ILE A 54 -12.50 2.83 11.66
CA ILE A 54 -13.72 2.03 11.89
C ILE A 54 -14.95 2.95 11.95
N ASP A 55 -14.84 4.06 12.65
CA ASP A 55 -15.93 5.03 12.77
C ASP A 55 -16.30 5.61 11.40
N ILE A 56 -15.30 6.07 10.63
CA ILE A 56 -15.51 6.55 9.24
C ILE A 56 -16.12 5.45 8.36
N ALA A 57 -15.62 4.22 8.42
CA ALA A 57 -16.14 3.13 7.63
C ALA A 57 -17.60 2.82 7.97
N LYS A 58 -17.97 2.83 9.26
CA LYS A 58 -19.35 2.63 9.70
C LYS A 58 -20.27 3.75 9.24
N ASP A 59 -19.84 5.00 9.37
CA ASP A 59 -20.60 6.18 8.92
C ASP A 59 -20.89 6.15 7.41
N GLU A 60 -19.96 5.60 6.63
CA GLU A 60 -20.06 5.44 5.18
C GLU A 60 -20.68 4.08 4.77
N GLY A 61 -21.13 3.26 5.73
CA GLY A 61 -21.77 1.96 5.49
C GLY A 61 -20.84 0.89 4.93
N ILE A 62 -19.53 1.02 5.13
CA ILE A 62 -18.50 0.08 4.67
C ILE A 62 -18.30 -1.02 5.72
N PRO A 63 -18.40 -2.31 5.34
CA PRO A 63 -18.13 -3.43 6.24
C PRO A 63 -16.72 -3.37 6.83
N VAL A 64 -16.62 -3.61 8.14
CA VAL A 64 -15.35 -3.64 8.88
C VAL A 64 -15.06 -5.08 9.29
N ILE A 65 -13.96 -5.64 8.79
CA ILE A 65 -13.48 -6.97 9.12
C ILE A 65 -12.24 -6.82 10.01
N ILE A 66 -12.31 -7.35 11.22
CA ILE A 66 -11.17 -7.33 12.16
C ILE A 66 -10.73 -8.78 12.37
N PHE A 67 -9.48 -9.06 12.04
CA PHE A 67 -8.88 -10.38 12.26
C PHE A 67 -7.48 -10.21 12.86
N PRO A 68 -7.35 -10.13 14.20
CA PRO A 68 -6.09 -9.77 14.83
C PRO A 68 -4.99 -10.84 14.66
N SER A 69 -3.88 -10.45 14.06
CA SER A 69 -2.73 -11.32 13.78
C SER A 69 -1.76 -11.48 14.95
N ASP A 70 -1.90 -10.67 15.99
CA ASP A 70 -1.10 -10.72 17.22
C ASP A 70 -1.55 -11.85 18.14
N THR A 71 -2.85 -12.17 18.13
CA THR A 71 -3.44 -13.19 19.00
C THR A 71 -3.78 -14.48 18.26
N PHE A 72 -3.68 -14.48 16.92
CA PHE A 72 -3.91 -15.67 16.12
C PHE A 72 -2.76 -16.67 16.31
N ARG A 73 -3.06 -17.83 16.90
CA ARG A 73 -2.18 -19.01 16.96
C ARG A 73 -0.70 -18.69 17.28
N PRO A 74 -0.40 -18.04 18.43
CA PRO A 74 0.96 -17.64 18.78
C PRO A 74 1.89 -18.86 18.90
N ASP A 75 1.37 -19.99 19.35
CA ASP A 75 2.02 -21.30 19.41
C ASP A 75 2.60 -21.73 18.05
N LEU A 76 1.79 -21.58 17.00
CA LEU A 76 2.19 -21.94 15.65
C LEU A 76 3.15 -20.90 15.07
N LYS A 77 2.95 -19.61 15.38
CA LYS A 77 3.79 -18.52 14.88
C LYS A 77 5.25 -18.66 15.31
N GLU A 78 5.45 -19.01 16.59
CA GLU A 78 6.77 -19.20 17.17
C GLU A 78 7.44 -20.46 16.61
N LYS A 79 6.67 -21.53 16.42
CA LYS A 79 7.17 -22.81 15.93
C LYS A 79 7.50 -22.79 14.43
N ASP A 80 6.61 -22.23 13.62
CA ASP A 80 6.69 -22.23 12.16
C ASP A 80 5.93 -21.03 11.57
N MET A 81 6.70 -19.99 11.26
CA MET A 81 6.18 -18.76 10.68
C MET A 81 5.57 -18.95 9.28
N ALA A 82 6.05 -19.92 8.49
CA ALA A 82 5.51 -20.16 7.15
C ALA A 82 4.13 -20.81 7.25
N THR A 83 4.01 -21.89 8.02
CA THR A 83 2.72 -22.58 8.26
C THR A 83 1.71 -21.65 8.94
N TRP A 84 2.16 -20.82 9.89
CA TRP A 84 1.29 -19.80 10.49
C TRP A 84 0.74 -18.81 9.46
N ARG A 85 1.58 -18.38 8.51
CA ARG A 85 1.18 -17.41 7.47
C ARG A 85 0.12 -18.01 6.57
N GLU A 86 0.26 -19.26 6.17
CA GLU A 86 -0.74 -19.99 5.38
C GLU A 86 -2.07 -20.10 6.13
N ALA A 87 -2.04 -20.49 7.41
CA ALA A 87 -3.24 -20.61 8.24
C ALA A 87 -3.94 -19.25 8.47
N TYR A 88 -3.16 -18.18 8.68
CA TYR A 88 -3.72 -16.84 8.81
C TYR A 88 -4.30 -16.35 7.47
N GLY A 89 -3.63 -16.65 6.36
CA GLY A 89 -4.10 -16.39 5.00
C GLY A 89 -5.43 -17.06 4.68
N GLU A 90 -5.57 -18.33 5.04
CA GLU A 90 -6.83 -19.07 4.92
C GLU A 90 -7.95 -18.39 5.71
N GLY A 91 -7.72 -18.09 6.99
CA GLY A 91 -8.71 -17.40 7.83
C GLY A 91 -9.06 -15.98 7.33
N LEU A 92 -8.12 -15.31 6.66
CA LEU A 92 -8.38 -14.04 5.96
C LEU A 92 -9.31 -14.27 4.77
N ARG A 93 -8.98 -15.21 3.87
CA ARG A 93 -9.78 -15.52 2.66
C ARG A 93 -11.21 -15.92 3.03
N GLU A 94 -11.39 -16.75 4.04
CA GLU A 94 -12.73 -17.14 4.53
C GLU A 94 -13.58 -15.93 4.91
N ARG A 95 -13.01 -14.96 5.65
CA ARG A 95 -13.74 -13.78 6.14
C ARG A 95 -14.11 -12.83 5.01
N ILE A 96 -13.24 -12.68 4.01
CA ILE A 96 -13.48 -11.81 2.87
C ILE A 96 -14.33 -12.46 1.77
N SER A 97 -14.51 -13.79 1.80
CA SER A 97 -15.17 -14.58 0.72
C SER A 97 -16.59 -14.13 0.36
N GLN A 98 -17.33 -13.58 1.32
CA GLN A 98 -18.69 -13.07 1.10
C GLN A 98 -18.75 -11.70 0.40
N TYR A 99 -17.61 -11.03 0.24
CA TYR A 99 -17.51 -9.69 -0.33
C TYR A 99 -16.93 -9.73 -1.74
N HIS A 100 -17.61 -9.09 -2.69
CA HIS A 100 -17.09 -8.93 -4.04
C HIS A 100 -15.96 -7.89 -4.07
N MET A 101 -14.80 -8.28 -4.59
CA MET A 101 -13.64 -7.42 -4.72
C MET A 101 -13.00 -7.60 -6.10
N ASP A 102 -12.95 -6.52 -6.90
CA ASP A 102 -12.23 -6.50 -8.17
C ASP A 102 -10.71 -6.57 -7.95
N PHE A 103 -10.21 -5.83 -6.96
CA PHE A 103 -8.83 -5.90 -6.48
C PHE A 103 -8.72 -5.38 -5.05
N GLY A 104 -7.67 -5.79 -4.33
CA GLY A 104 -7.37 -5.33 -2.98
C GLY A 104 -6.21 -4.34 -2.95
N VAL A 105 -6.22 -3.45 -1.98
CA VAL A 105 -5.16 -2.47 -1.72
C VAL A 105 -4.57 -2.71 -0.34
N LEU A 106 -3.28 -2.98 -0.28
CA LEU A 106 -2.51 -3.10 0.94
C LEU A 106 -1.89 -1.73 1.26
N ALA A 107 -2.56 -0.99 2.15
CA ALA A 107 -2.19 0.36 2.54
C ALA A 107 -1.71 0.37 3.99
N GLY A 108 -0.40 0.19 4.18
CA GLY A 108 0.20 0.01 5.50
C GLY A 108 -0.22 -1.31 6.14
N TYR A 109 -0.33 -2.37 5.34
CA TYR A 109 -0.59 -3.73 5.80
C TYR A 109 0.76 -4.40 6.17
N MET A 110 1.07 -4.43 7.47
CA MET A 110 2.41 -4.76 7.99
C MET A 110 2.63 -6.28 8.15
N LEU A 111 2.04 -7.10 7.27
CA LEU A 111 2.25 -8.55 7.24
C LEU A 111 2.52 -8.99 5.81
N ILE A 112 3.38 -10.01 5.68
CA ILE A 112 3.56 -10.73 4.41
C ILE A 112 2.29 -11.54 4.16
N ILE A 113 1.59 -11.25 3.06
CA ILE A 113 0.44 -12.02 2.58
C ILE A 113 0.93 -13.40 2.11
N ASP A 114 0.14 -14.44 2.35
CA ASP A 114 0.47 -15.79 1.91
C ASP A 114 0.29 -15.96 0.39
N PRO A 115 1.05 -16.88 -0.25
CA PRO A 115 0.97 -17.09 -1.69
C PRO A 115 -0.41 -17.44 -2.24
N GLU A 116 -1.24 -18.18 -1.49
CA GLU A 116 -2.58 -18.55 -1.96
C GLU A 116 -3.49 -17.33 -2.06
N THR A 117 -3.44 -16.40 -1.10
CA THR A 117 -4.21 -15.15 -1.19
C THR A 117 -3.80 -14.33 -2.42
N CYS A 118 -2.50 -14.22 -2.73
CA CYS A 118 -2.02 -13.54 -3.94
C CYS A 118 -2.46 -14.25 -5.24
N ARG A 119 -2.66 -15.58 -5.22
CA ARG A 119 -3.20 -16.33 -6.37
C ARG A 119 -4.69 -16.10 -6.58
N HIS A 120 -5.46 -16.03 -5.50
CA HIS A 120 -6.92 -15.89 -5.55
C HIS A 120 -7.38 -14.46 -5.82
N HIS A 121 -6.60 -13.47 -5.40
CA HIS A 121 -6.98 -12.06 -5.46
C HIS A 121 -5.89 -11.22 -6.11
N THR A 122 -6.30 -10.32 -7.00
CA THR A 122 -5.41 -9.23 -7.45
C THR A 122 -5.23 -8.27 -6.28
N LEU A 123 -4.02 -8.16 -5.75
CA LEU A 123 -3.68 -7.24 -4.67
C LEU A 123 -2.57 -6.30 -5.14
N ILE A 124 -2.69 -5.02 -4.78
CA ILE A 124 -1.63 -4.02 -4.97
C ILE A 124 -1.11 -3.57 -3.62
N ASN A 125 0.19 -3.28 -3.53
CA ASN A 125 0.84 -2.77 -2.33
C ASN A 125 1.58 -1.47 -2.63
N LEU A 126 1.51 -0.53 -1.70
CA LEU A 126 2.38 0.64 -1.67
C LEU A 126 3.64 0.30 -0.86
N HIS A 127 4.79 0.31 -1.53
CA HIS A 127 6.09 -0.01 -0.95
C HIS A 127 6.99 1.24 -0.92
N PRO A 128 7.61 1.58 0.22
CA PRO A 128 8.48 2.74 0.37
C PRO A 128 9.88 2.47 -0.19
N ALA A 129 9.96 2.17 -1.48
CA ALA A 129 11.21 2.10 -2.23
C ALA A 129 10.94 2.29 -3.73
N LEU A 130 11.96 2.68 -4.47
CA LEU A 130 11.93 2.65 -5.94
C LEU A 130 11.97 1.20 -6.45
N PRO A 131 11.49 0.93 -7.68
CA PRO A 131 11.49 -0.43 -8.23
C PRO A 131 12.88 -1.08 -8.18
N ASP A 132 12.93 -2.37 -7.84
CA ASP A 132 14.15 -3.19 -7.79
C ASP A 132 15.29 -2.72 -6.86
N THR A 133 15.05 -1.76 -5.96
CA THR A 133 16.08 -1.22 -5.06
C THR A 133 16.12 -1.92 -3.69
N TYR A 134 15.13 -1.64 -2.83
CA TYR A 134 15.13 -2.00 -1.42
C TYR A 134 13.90 -2.79 -1.01
N LYS A 135 14.04 -3.56 0.09
CA LYS A 135 12.98 -4.35 0.71
C LYS A 135 12.97 -4.14 2.21
N GLY A 136 11.82 -4.39 2.84
CA GLY A 136 11.66 -4.27 4.28
C GLY A 136 10.87 -3.03 4.68
N THR A 137 11.10 -2.57 5.90
CA THR A 137 10.33 -1.45 6.49
C THR A 137 10.88 -0.10 6.03
N TRP A 138 10.04 0.95 6.02
CA TRP A 138 10.50 2.29 5.67
C TRP A 138 11.65 2.75 6.58
N GLU A 139 11.65 2.37 7.87
CA GLU A 139 12.71 2.72 8.82
C GLU A 139 14.08 2.20 8.36
N GLU A 140 14.14 0.93 7.94
CA GLU A 140 15.35 0.29 7.44
C GLU A 140 15.79 0.89 6.11
N ILE A 141 14.84 1.06 5.19
CA ILE A 141 15.12 1.50 3.83
C ILE A 141 15.62 2.94 3.80
N VAL A 142 14.96 3.88 4.49
CA VAL A 142 15.38 5.28 4.50
C VAL A 142 16.77 5.43 5.13
N GLY A 143 17.10 4.62 6.14
CA GLY A 143 18.45 4.55 6.69
C GLY A 143 19.49 4.15 5.64
N GLN A 144 19.23 3.08 4.90
CA GLN A 144 20.13 2.59 3.84
C GLN A 144 20.30 3.60 2.70
N VAL A 145 19.22 4.25 2.27
CA VAL A 145 19.23 5.30 1.23
C VAL A 145 20.12 6.47 1.63
N VAL A 146 20.05 6.88 2.89
CA VAL A 146 20.91 7.95 3.42
C VAL A 146 22.37 7.51 3.43
N GLU A 147 22.65 6.30 3.92
CA GLU A 147 24.00 5.72 4.04
C GLU A 147 24.68 5.45 2.68
N ASN A 148 23.93 4.93 1.71
CA ASN A 148 24.45 4.59 0.38
C ASN A 148 24.68 5.82 -0.51
N ASN A 149 24.30 7.01 -0.05
CA ASN A 149 24.36 8.25 -0.82
C ASN A 149 23.57 8.22 -2.12
N ASP A 150 22.43 7.53 -2.12
CA ASP A 150 21.54 7.47 -3.26
C ASP A 150 21.15 8.87 -3.77
N PRO A 151 21.11 9.08 -5.10
CA PRO A 151 20.80 10.38 -5.69
C PRO A 151 19.31 10.72 -5.60
N SER A 152 18.46 9.70 -5.53
CA SER A 152 17.00 9.80 -5.51
C SER A 152 16.39 8.73 -4.62
N TYR A 153 15.17 8.97 -4.17
CA TYR A 153 14.37 8.01 -3.41
C TYR A 153 12.90 8.20 -3.75
N GLY A 154 12.04 7.31 -3.27
CA GLY A 154 10.62 7.36 -3.55
C GLY A 154 9.91 6.05 -3.23
N SER A 155 8.72 5.88 -3.79
CA SER A 155 7.84 4.76 -3.48
C SER A 155 7.29 4.12 -4.74
N THR A 156 6.84 2.88 -4.63
CA THR A 156 6.32 2.07 -5.73
C THR A 156 4.96 1.49 -5.36
N VAL A 157 4.03 1.47 -6.31
CA VAL A 157 2.83 0.63 -6.23
C VAL A 157 3.01 -0.55 -7.15
N HIS A 158 2.93 -1.76 -6.61
CA HIS A 158 3.19 -3.00 -7.35
C HIS A 158 2.16 -4.08 -7.03
N LEU A 159 2.06 -5.09 -7.91
CA LEU A 159 1.27 -6.28 -7.63
C LEU A 159 1.88 -7.07 -6.48
N CYS A 160 1.04 -7.67 -5.64
CA CYS A 160 1.51 -8.64 -4.67
C CYS A 160 1.67 -10.00 -5.32
N THR A 161 2.80 -10.62 -5.05
CA THR A 161 3.14 -11.97 -5.50
C THR A 161 3.47 -12.85 -4.30
N ALA A 162 3.70 -14.14 -4.56
CA ALA A 162 4.26 -15.04 -3.55
C ALA A 162 5.66 -14.58 -3.08
N GLU A 163 6.40 -13.90 -3.96
CA GLU A 163 7.67 -13.27 -3.63
C GLU A 163 7.44 -11.86 -3.06
N LEU A 164 8.04 -11.61 -1.89
CA LEU A 164 7.93 -10.33 -1.18
C LEU A 164 8.54 -9.18 -1.99
N ASP A 165 7.74 -8.14 -2.18
CA ASP A 165 8.09 -6.87 -2.85
C ASP A 165 8.73 -7.07 -4.24
N ARG A 166 8.22 -8.03 -5.03
CA ARG A 166 8.73 -8.37 -6.37
C ARG A 166 7.68 -8.46 -7.48
N GLY A 167 6.42 -8.15 -7.21
CA GLY A 167 5.43 -8.19 -8.27
C GLY A 167 5.60 -7.05 -9.27
N GLU A 168 4.97 -7.22 -10.43
CA GLU A 168 5.00 -6.23 -11.51
C GLU A 168 4.62 -4.84 -10.99
N THR A 169 5.45 -3.84 -11.29
CA THR A 169 5.20 -2.46 -10.87
C THR A 169 4.06 -1.87 -11.69
N LEU A 170 3.12 -1.22 -11.02
CA LEU A 170 2.03 -0.46 -11.65
C LEU A 170 2.46 0.98 -11.94
N ALA A 171 3.10 1.61 -10.96
CA ALA A 171 3.61 2.97 -11.04
C ALA A 171 4.63 3.19 -9.92
N TYR A 172 5.50 4.16 -10.10
CA TYR A 172 6.37 4.64 -9.04
C TYR A 172 6.43 6.16 -9.04
N ASP A 173 6.97 6.70 -7.97
CA ASP A 173 7.25 8.11 -7.79
C ASP A 173 8.68 8.26 -7.28
N SER A 174 9.42 9.19 -7.86
CA SER A 174 10.80 9.47 -7.47
C SER A 174 11.03 10.95 -7.18
N PHE A 175 11.91 11.26 -6.23
CA PHE A 175 12.34 12.62 -5.93
C PHE A 175 13.86 12.69 -5.65
N PRO A 176 14.52 13.79 -6.04
CA PRO A 176 15.96 13.94 -5.87
C PRO A 176 16.33 14.27 -4.42
N LEU A 177 17.41 13.67 -3.92
CA LEU A 177 17.90 13.88 -2.56
C LEU A 177 18.94 15.01 -2.43
N ALA A 178 19.48 15.50 -3.55
CA ALA A 178 20.51 16.54 -3.56
C ALA A 178 20.09 17.81 -2.78
N GLY A 179 18.83 18.22 -2.90
CA GLY A 179 18.29 19.37 -2.18
C GLY A 179 18.19 19.17 -0.67
N LEU A 180 17.95 17.95 -0.19
CA LEU A 180 17.94 17.63 1.24
C LEU A 180 19.36 17.52 1.78
N ARG A 181 20.24 16.78 1.08
CA ARG A 181 21.65 16.56 1.47
C ARG A 181 22.48 17.85 1.50
N SER A 182 22.15 18.83 0.64
CA SER A 182 22.84 20.13 0.66
C SER A 182 22.55 20.92 1.94
N ARG A 183 21.32 20.84 2.45
CA ARG A 183 20.82 21.61 3.61
C ARG A 183 20.98 20.91 4.95
N ILE A 184 20.87 19.58 4.97
CA ILE A 184 20.84 18.78 6.21
C ILE A 184 22.11 17.92 6.25
N LYS A 185 22.90 18.09 7.31
CA LYS A 185 24.18 17.39 7.51
C LYS A 185 24.11 16.30 8.56
N ASP A 186 23.24 16.46 9.55
CA ASP A 186 22.98 15.41 10.52
C ASP A 186 22.23 14.24 9.87
N ARG A 187 22.68 13.02 10.17
CA ARG A 187 22.14 11.80 9.56
C ARG A 187 20.69 11.57 9.96
N ASP A 188 20.36 11.73 11.24
CA ASP A 188 19.03 11.40 11.75
C ASP A 188 18.00 12.45 11.35
N GLU A 189 18.40 13.72 11.28
CA GLU A 189 17.61 14.78 10.65
C GLU A 189 17.37 14.52 9.16
N LEU A 190 18.39 14.04 8.44
CA LEU A 190 18.25 13.71 7.02
C LEU A 190 17.29 12.54 6.81
N VAL A 191 17.39 11.46 7.60
CA VAL A 191 16.44 10.33 7.59
C VAL A 191 15.01 10.82 7.81
N LYS A 192 14.79 11.67 8.82
CA LYS A 192 13.46 12.25 9.09
C LYS A 192 12.95 13.10 7.93
N ALA A 193 13.82 13.91 7.32
CA ALA A 193 13.44 14.77 6.20
C ALA A 193 13.13 13.97 4.92
N VAL A 194 13.90 12.92 4.64
CA VAL A 194 13.63 12.00 3.52
C VAL A 194 12.29 11.32 3.71
N ARG A 195 12.01 10.77 4.89
CA ARG A 195 10.70 10.16 5.18
C ARG A 195 9.56 11.17 5.11
N ALA A 196 9.76 12.39 5.59
CA ALA A 196 8.74 13.43 5.53
C ALA A 196 8.44 13.84 4.08
N GLU A 197 9.43 13.85 3.20
CA GLU A 197 9.22 14.12 1.77
C GLU A 197 8.46 12.97 1.11
N GLU A 198 8.85 11.72 1.37
CA GLU A 198 8.14 10.53 0.88
C GLU A 198 6.67 10.50 1.31
N LEU A 199 6.38 10.75 2.59
CA LEU A 199 5.02 10.75 3.15
C LEU A 199 4.07 11.75 2.48
N LYS A 200 4.58 12.87 1.94
CA LYS A 200 3.76 13.83 1.20
C LYS A 200 3.26 13.25 -0.13
N ARG A 201 3.98 12.26 -0.67
CA ARG A 201 3.82 11.77 -2.05
C ARG A 201 3.09 10.44 -2.12
N GLU A 202 3.28 9.58 -1.11
CA GLU A 202 2.70 8.24 -1.00
C GLU A 202 1.19 8.19 -1.29
N ALA A 203 0.41 9.10 -0.69
CA ALA A 203 -1.03 9.11 -0.89
C ALA A 203 -1.41 9.46 -2.34
N HIS A 204 -0.71 10.42 -2.96
CA HIS A 204 -0.94 10.79 -4.36
C HIS A 204 -0.56 9.64 -5.31
N LEU A 205 0.59 9.00 -5.10
CA LEU A 205 1.00 7.84 -5.88
C LEU A 205 -0.05 6.72 -5.80
N LEU A 206 -0.52 6.40 -4.60
CA LEU A 206 -1.50 5.33 -4.40
C LEU A 206 -2.84 5.69 -5.08
N MET A 207 -3.33 6.92 -4.93
CA MET A 207 -4.59 7.34 -5.54
C MET A 207 -4.52 7.35 -7.07
N GLU A 208 -3.43 7.85 -7.66
CA GLU A 208 -3.23 7.83 -9.12
C GLU A 208 -3.15 6.39 -9.67
N SER A 209 -2.49 5.49 -8.93
CA SER A 209 -2.41 4.08 -9.28
C SER A 209 -3.78 3.40 -9.22
N ILE A 210 -4.55 3.64 -8.16
CA ILE A 210 -5.91 3.14 -8.01
C ILE A 210 -6.81 3.69 -9.13
N LYS A 211 -6.73 4.99 -9.40
CA LYS A 211 -7.50 5.63 -10.47
C LYS A 211 -7.20 5.02 -11.83
N SER A 212 -5.93 4.76 -12.12
CA SER A 212 -5.51 4.13 -13.38
C SER A 212 -6.14 2.73 -13.57
N LEU A 213 -6.28 1.94 -12.50
CA LEU A 213 -6.98 0.66 -12.53
C LEU A 213 -8.51 0.82 -12.65
N VAL A 214 -9.09 1.80 -11.96
CA VAL A 214 -10.53 2.07 -11.95
C VAL A 214 -11.02 2.54 -13.31
N ASP A 215 -10.28 3.47 -13.92
CA ASP A 215 -10.60 4.05 -15.23
C ASP A 215 -10.25 3.10 -16.41
N GLY A 216 -9.60 1.96 -16.12
CA GLY A 216 -9.18 0.99 -17.13
C GLY A 216 -7.99 1.46 -17.99
N GLU A 217 -7.25 2.46 -17.52
CA GLU A 217 -5.98 2.86 -18.16
C GLU A 217 -4.93 1.76 -18.00
N LEU A 218 -4.92 1.12 -16.84
CA LEU A 218 -4.15 -0.08 -16.51
C LEU A 218 -5.11 -1.25 -16.24
N VAL A 219 -4.77 -2.42 -16.77
CA VAL A 219 -5.50 -3.66 -16.59
C VAL A 219 -4.54 -4.73 -16.08
N VAL A 220 -4.89 -5.38 -14.97
CA VAL A 220 -4.10 -6.48 -14.41
C VAL A 220 -4.68 -7.80 -14.90
N LYS A 221 -3.84 -8.66 -15.48
CA LYS A 221 -4.23 -10.01 -15.92
C LYS A 221 -3.07 -10.98 -15.81
N GLY A 222 -3.30 -12.12 -15.16
CA GLY A 222 -2.29 -13.20 -15.07
C GLY A 222 -0.97 -12.76 -14.43
N GLY A 223 -1.03 -11.86 -13.45
CA GLY A 223 0.16 -11.34 -12.76
C GLY A 223 0.96 -10.29 -13.53
N ALA A 224 0.46 -9.79 -14.66
CA ALA A 224 1.08 -8.74 -15.45
C ALA A 224 0.14 -7.54 -15.64
N VAL A 225 0.73 -6.38 -15.94
CA VAL A 225 0.02 -5.12 -16.18
C VAL A 225 -0.02 -4.82 -17.68
N TYR A 226 -1.19 -4.39 -18.17
CA TYR A 226 -1.47 -4.06 -19.55
C TYR A 226 -2.08 -2.67 -19.65
N ASP A 227 -1.85 -1.98 -20.77
CA ASP A 227 -2.54 -0.73 -21.07
C ASP A 227 -3.98 -0.96 -21.57
N ARG A 228 -4.74 0.13 -21.72
CA ARG A 228 -6.11 0.10 -22.28
C ARG A 228 -6.24 -0.58 -23.65
N LYS A 229 -5.14 -0.72 -24.40
CA LYS A 229 -5.10 -1.36 -25.73
C LYS A 229 -4.70 -2.84 -25.65
N GLY A 230 -4.50 -3.38 -24.45
CA GLY A 230 -4.09 -4.76 -24.21
C GLY A 230 -2.60 -5.02 -24.45
N ARG A 231 -1.77 -3.98 -24.55
CA ARG A 231 -0.31 -4.12 -24.68
C ARG A 231 0.29 -4.25 -23.30
N LYS A 232 1.22 -5.19 -23.11
CA LYS A 232 1.95 -5.32 -21.84
C LYS A 232 2.69 -4.01 -21.56
N VAL A 233 2.60 -3.51 -20.34
CA VAL A 233 3.38 -2.35 -19.88
C VAL A 233 4.80 -2.85 -19.62
N GLU A 234 5.76 -2.39 -20.41
CA GLU A 234 7.18 -2.71 -20.23
C GLU A 234 7.92 -1.63 -19.43
N ASP A 235 7.55 -0.37 -19.64
CA ASP A 235 8.06 0.77 -18.87
C ASP A 235 7.04 1.17 -17.80
N HIS A 236 7.44 1.04 -16.54
CA HIS A 236 6.59 1.46 -15.42
C HIS A 236 6.44 2.99 -15.40
N PRO A 237 5.22 3.52 -15.27
CA PRO A 237 5.00 4.96 -15.29
C PRO A 237 5.61 5.63 -14.05
N ASP A 238 6.56 6.54 -14.28
CA ASP A 238 7.02 7.52 -13.29
C ASP A 238 5.98 8.64 -13.17
N LEU A 239 5.36 8.75 -12.00
CA LEU A 239 4.33 9.75 -11.72
C LEU A 239 4.87 11.02 -11.05
N ALA A 240 6.18 11.17 -10.89
CA ALA A 240 6.79 12.28 -10.16
C ALA A 240 6.33 13.65 -10.63
N SER A 241 6.33 13.90 -11.94
CA SER A 241 5.91 15.19 -12.51
C SER A 241 4.42 15.50 -12.24
N ARG A 242 3.56 14.45 -12.23
CA ARG A 242 2.13 14.58 -11.96
C ARG A 242 1.90 14.88 -10.47
N ILE A 243 2.59 14.17 -9.60
CA ILE A 243 2.50 14.34 -8.14
C ILE A 243 3.04 15.72 -7.74
N ASP A 244 4.17 16.16 -8.31
CA ASP A 244 4.71 17.51 -8.09
C ASP A 244 3.72 18.61 -8.47
N SER A 245 2.95 18.40 -9.54
CA SER A 245 1.95 19.36 -9.98
C SER A 245 0.77 19.43 -9.01
N ARG A 246 0.41 18.32 -8.37
CA ARG A 246 -0.64 18.28 -7.32
C ARG A 246 -0.17 18.93 -6.02
N LEU A 247 1.07 18.68 -5.60
CA LEU A 247 1.63 19.25 -4.37
C LEU A 247 1.79 20.78 -4.42
N ARG A 248 1.77 21.39 -5.60
CA ARG A 248 1.83 22.85 -5.80
C ARG A 248 0.47 23.55 -5.80
N ARG A 249 -0.63 22.79 -5.85
CA ARG A 249 -2.01 23.32 -5.85
C ARG A 249 -2.54 23.43 -4.43
#